data_AF-A0A833ASG6-F1
#
_entry.id   AF-A0A833ASG6-F1
#
_cell.length_a   1.000
_cell.length_b   1.000
_cell.length_c   1.000
_cell.angle_alpha   90.00
_cell.angle_beta   90.00
_cell.angle_gamma   90.00
#
_symmetry.space_group_name_H-M   'P 1'
#
loop_
_entity.id
_entity.type
_entity.pdbx_description
1 polymer ?
#
loop_
_entity_poly.entity_id
_entity_poly.type
_entity_poly.pdbx_seq_one_letter_code
_entity_poly.pdbx_strand_id
1 'polypeptide(L)'
;MSLRINFEFDRSDILPSQFTTMKKVAEILNTYPSSKVWISGHTDSIGTNVYNMGLSMRRMGSVQQYLSGHGVNGSRFFMPVPYGEDRPVATNGNTEGRRRNRRVDFTIFTSDQNPEIPEGSLVRDVEAFNDSTFTIFCNGKVPFELDDYSNPPRISVDLPGVYYLRETMSKDTFELNRGLVNRARVAYHEEGYTRVVFDLKRPTKYSARLVDDAVVVTISTSGVPPQSEMTRKQ
;
A
#
# COMPACT_ATOMS: atom_id res chain seq x y z
N MET A 1 4.57 19.86 9.68
CA MET A 1 4.71 20.81 8.54
C MET A 1 4.31 20.10 7.26
N SER A 2 3.52 20.72 6.38
CA SER A 2 3.14 20.13 5.08
C SER A 2 3.81 20.90 3.93
N LEU A 3 4.48 20.16 3.06
CA LEU A 3 5.11 20.66 1.82
C LEU A 3 4.52 19.89 0.64
N ARG A 4 4.64 20.42 -0.58
CA ARG A 4 4.21 19.72 -1.79
C ARG A 4 4.98 20.15 -3.02
N ILE A 5 5.00 19.26 -4.01
CA ILE A 5 5.46 19.57 -5.36
C ILE A 5 4.41 19.15 -6.38
N ASN A 6 4.41 19.80 -7.54
CA ASN A 6 3.52 19.46 -8.66
C ASN A 6 4.26 18.80 -9.81
N PHE A 7 3.50 18.07 -10.63
CA PHE A 7 3.98 17.37 -11.81
C PHE A 7 3.19 17.76 -13.05
N GLU A 8 3.86 17.70 -14.21
CA GLU A 8 3.18 17.85 -15.48
C GLU A 8 2.25 16.67 -15.78
N PHE A 9 1.33 16.92 -16.71
CA PHE A 9 0.40 15.89 -17.18
C PHE A 9 1.19 14.68 -17.67
N ASP A 10 0.81 13.50 -17.19
CA ASP A 10 1.42 12.22 -17.57
C ASP A 10 2.93 12.08 -17.31
N ARG A 11 3.50 12.90 -16.40
CA ARG A 11 4.93 12.86 -16.06
C ARG A 11 5.18 12.53 -14.60
N SER A 12 6.33 11.87 -14.37
CA SER A 12 6.92 11.63 -13.04
C SER A 12 8.23 12.38 -12.80
N ASP A 13 8.78 13.07 -13.79
CA ASP A 13 9.99 13.86 -13.62
C ASP A 13 9.74 15.09 -12.74
N ILE A 14 10.66 15.36 -11.80
CA ILE A 14 10.59 16.55 -10.96
C ILE A 14 11.00 17.76 -11.81
N LEU A 15 10.11 18.74 -11.93
CA LEU A 15 10.38 19.96 -12.71
C LEU A 15 11.45 20.82 -12.00
N PRO A 16 12.27 21.57 -12.76
CA PRO A 16 13.25 22.49 -12.18
C PRO A 16 12.65 23.50 -11.19
N SER A 17 11.41 23.95 -11.45
CA SER A 17 10.67 24.86 -10.57
C SER A 17 10.37 24.25 -9.18
N GLN A 18 10.38 22.93 -9.05
CA GLN A 18 10.14 22.22 -7.79
C GLN A 18 11.42 21.96 -6.99
N PHE A 19 12.60 22.16 -7.58
CA PHE A 19 13.88 21.88 -6.91
C PHE A 19 14.09 22.71 -5.66
N THR A 20 13.61 23.96 -5.61
CA THR A 20 13.69 24.78 -4.39
C THR A 20 12.97 24.11 -3.22
N THR A 21 11.75 23.59 -3.44
CA THR A 21 11.00 22.86 -2.41
C THR A 21 11.68 21.54 -2.05
N MET A 22 12.17 20.79 -3.05
CA MET A 22 12.84 19.51 -2.82
C MET A 22 14.14 19.65 -2.01
N LYS A 23 14.95 20.67 -2.30
CA LYS A 23 16.14 21.01 -1.51
C LYS A 23 15.77 21.32 -0.07
N LYS A 24 14.72 22.13 0.15
CA LYS A 24 14.21 22.44 1.49
C LYS A 24 13.78 21.19 2.25
N VAL A 25 13.11 20.23 1.60
CA VAL A 25 12.75 18.94 2.23
C VAL A 25 14.00 18.16 2.64
N ALA A 26 14.99 18.05 1.74
CA ALA A 26 16.24 17.37 2.04
C ALA A 26 17.01 18.03 3.19
N GLU A 27 17.12 19.36 3.17
CA GLU A 27 17.73 20.16 4.24
C GLU A 27 17.08 19.88 5.58
N ILE A 28 15.75 19.98 5.69
CA ILE A 28 15.02 19.69 6.94
C ILE A 28 15.33 18.27 7.43
N LEU A 29 15.25 17.26 6.55
CA LEU A 29 15.48 15.87 6.94
C LEU A 29 16.94 15.62 7.37
N ASN A 30 17.90 16.30 6.76
CA ASN A 30 19.31 16.17 7.12
C ASN A 30 19.66 16.95 8.40
N THR A 31 19.05 18.11 8.62
CA THR A 31 19.21 18.91 9.84
C THR A 31 18.60 18.24 11.06
N TYR A 32 17.51 17.49 10.90
CA TYR A 32 16.81 16.80 11.99
C TYR A 32 16.82 15.28 11.79
N PRO A 33 17.90 14.56 12.19
CA PRO A 33 18.05 13.13 11.92
C PRO A 33 16.95 12.23 12.51
N SER A 34 16.31 12.64 13.60
CA SER A 34 15.19 11.92 14.23
C SER A 34 13.85 12.10 13.51
N SER A 35 13.75 13.05 12.57
CA SER A 35 12.53 13.26 11.81
C SER A 35 12.29 12.11 10.82
N LYS A 36 11.06 11.82 10.48
CA LYS A 36 10.68 10.99 9.34
C LYS A 36 9.84 11.80 8.38
N VAL A 37 9.65 11.27 7.17
CA VAL A 37 8.79 11.87 6.16
C VAL A 37 7.79 10.84 5.67
N TRP A 38 6.52 11.21 5.71
CA TRP A 38 5.48 10.54 4.96
C TRP A 38 5.29 11.28 3.63
N ILE A 39 5.32 10.54 2.53
CA ILE A 39 5.02 11.06 1.19
C ILE A 39 3.74 10.42 0.67
N SER A 40 2.91 11.23 0.01
CA SER A 40 1.72 10.72 -0.67
C SER A 40 1.64 11.22 -2.11
N GLY A 41 1.41 10.31 -3.04
CA GLY A 41 1.39 10.59 -4.47
C GLY A 41 -0.04 10.71 -4.99
N HIS A 42 -0.27 11.68 -5.87
CA HIS A 42 -1.60 11.98 -6.41
C HIS A 42 -1.54 12.30 -7.91
N THR A 43 -2.65 12.09 -8.58
CA THR A 43 -2.90 12.36 -9.99
C THR A 43 -4.16 13.22 -10.16
N ASP A 44 -4.42 13.67 -11.39
CA ASP A 44 -5.74 14.16 -11.75
C ASP A 44 -6.62 12.98 -12.20
N SER A 45 -7.89 13.22 -12.51
CA SER A 45 -8.82 12.14 -12.85
C SER A 45 -8.75 11.65 -14.30
N ILE A 46 -7.64 11.89 -15.01
CA ILE A 46 -7.50 11.46 -16.40
C ILE A 46 -6.71 10.16 -16.43
N GLY A 47 -7.33 9.10 -16.96
CA GLY A 47 -6.74 7.77 -17.04
C GLY A 47 -7.58 6.74 -16.29
N THR A 48 -7.11 5.49 -16.27
CA THR A 48 -7.72 4.45 -15.43
C THR A 48 -7.18 4.57 -14.01
N ASN A 49 -7.93 4.12 -13.01
CA ASN A 49 -7.48 4.21 -11.62
C ASN A 49 -6.18 3.41 -11.39
N VAL A 50 -6.04 2.24 -12.04
CA VAL A 50 -4.77 1.46 -12.07
C VAL A 50 -3.61 2.27 -12.63
N TYR A 51 -3.83 2.97 -13.75
CA TYR A 51 -2.80 3.82 -14.35
C TYR A 51 -2.39 4.96 -13.40
N ASN A 52 -3.38 5.63 -12.82
CA ASN A 52 -3.19 6.74 -11.90
C ASN A 52 -2.48 6.31 -10.62
N MET A 53 -2.77 5.11 -10.13
CA MET A 53 -2.04 4.52 -9.02
C MET A 53 -0.57 4.28 -9.39
N GLY A 54 -0.30 3.67 -10.55
CA GLY A 54 1.06 3.48 -11.06
C GLY A 54 1.82 4.79 -11.25
N LEU A 55 1.18 5.82 -11.82
CA LEU A 55 1.78 7.13 -12.05
C LEU A 55 2.09 7.86 -10.74
N SER A 56 1.17 7.82 -9.76
CA SER A 56 1.42 8.40 -8.45
C SER A 56 2.60 7.75 -7.74
N MET A 57 2.76 6.43 -7.88
CA MET A 57 3.94 5.73 -7.36
C MET A 57 5.23 6.14 -8.08
N ARG A 58 5.24 6.20 -9.42
CA ARG A 58 6.43 6.65 -10.17
C ARG A 58 6.89 8.04 -9.72
N ARG A 59 5.94 8.97 -9.49
CA ARG A 59 6.23 10.31 -8.94
C ARG A 59 6.88 10.25 -7.56
N MET A 60 6.35 9.41 -6.67
CA MET A 60 6.94 9.19 -5.35
C MET A 60 8.34 8.57 -5.44
N GLY A 61 8.56 7.65 -6.39
CA GLY A 61 9.87 7.07 -6.67
C GLY A 61 10.89 8.13 -7.12
N SER A 62 10.52 9.04 -8.02
CA SER A 62 11.37 10.17 -8.41
C SER A 62 11.70 11.10 -7.23
N VAL A 63 10.73 11.33 -6.33
CA VAL A 63 10.93 12.07 -5.07
C VAL A 63 11.93 11.36 -4.15
N GLN A 64 11.75 10.05 -3.94
CA GLN A 64 12.65 9.25 -3.12
C GLN A 64 14.07 9.25 -3.68
N GLN A 65 14.21 9.02 -4.98
CA GLN A 65 15.50 9.04 -5.68
C GLN A 65 16.20 10.39 -5.53
N TYR A 66 15.47 11.50 -5.73
CA TYR A 66 16.03 12.84 -5.56
C TYR A 66 16.54 13.04 -4.12
N LEU A 67 15.71 12.76 -3.11
CA LEU A 67 16.07 12.97 -1.71
C LEU A 67 17.24 12.07 -1.27
N SER A 68 17.28 10.82 -1.72
CA SER A 68 18.42 9.94 -1.46
C SER A 68 19.70 10.43 -2.12
N GLY A 69 19.63 10.99 -3.33
CA GLY A 69 20.75 11.68 -3.96
C GLY A 69 21.24 12.92 -3.19
N HIS A 70 20.42 13.45 -2.28
CA HIS A 70 20.75 14.56 -1.38
C HIS A 70 20.98 14.10 0.07
N GLY A 71 21.33 12.82 0.28
CA GLY A 71 21.77 12.30 1.58
C GLY A 71 20.66 11.81 2.51
N VAL A 72 19.39 11.83 2.09
CA VAL A 72 18.28 11.31 2.90
C VAL A 72 18.23 9.78 2.82
N ASN A 73 18.46 9.12 3.95
CA ASN A 73 18.41 7.65 4.04
C ASN A 73 16.99 7.11 3.74
N GLY A 74 16.90 5.93 3.12
CA GLY A 74 15.63 5.25 2.82
C GLY A 74 14.77 4.98 4.06
N SER A 75 15.38 4.74 5.23
CA SER A 75 14.67 4.52 6.50
C SER A 75 13.89 5.74 6.99
N ARG A 76 14.12 6.91 6.39
CA ARG A 76 13.41 8.16 6.70
C ARG A 76 12.01 8.19 6.10
N PHE A 77 11.74 7.43 5.04
CA PHE A 77 10.43 7.34 4.43
C PHE A 77 9.52 6.43 5.24
N PHE A 78 8.62 7.05 5.98
CA PHE A 78 7.60 6.34 6.74
C PHE A 78 6.36 6.18 5.87
N MET A 79 6.04 4.92 5.56
CA MET A 79 4.76 4.53 4.96
C MET A 79 4.34 5.36 3.74
N PRO A 80 5.13 5.38 2.65
CA PRO A 80 4.76 6.09 1.43
C PRO A 80 3.45 5.54 0.85
N VAL A 81 2.46 6.40 0.58
CA VAL A 81 1.13 5.98 0.07
C VAL A 81 0.79 6.62 -1.28
N PRO A 82 0.62 5.85 -2.36
CA PRO A 82 0.05 6.37 -3.59
C PRO A 82 -1.48 6.40 -3.48
N TYR A 83 -2.10 7.53 -3.76
CA TYR A 83 -3.56 7.69 -3.73
C TYR A 83 -4.18 7.77 -5.12
N GLY A 84 -3.40 7.69 -6.19
CA GLY A 84 -3.94 7.82 -7.55
C GLY A 84 -4.76 9.10 -7.67
N GLU A 85 -6.02 9.00 -8.08
CA GLU A 85 -6.94 10.13 -8.26
C GLU A 85 -7.88 10.36 -7.05
N ASP A 86 -7.83 9.50 -6.03
CA ASP A 86 -8.86 9.37 -4.99
C ASP A 86 -8.88 10.52 -3.97
N ARG A 87 -7.82 11.33 -3.92
CA ARG A 87 -7.66 12.45 -2.97
C ARG A 87 -7.43 13.80 -3.69
N PRO A 88 -8.42 14.29 -4.47
CA PRO A 88 -8.29 15.57 -5.17
C PRO A 88 -8.33 16.74 -4.17
N VAL A 89 -7.48 17.74 -4.41
CA VAL A 89 -7.44 19.02 -3.65
C VAL A 89 -8.10 20.17 -4.42
N ALA A 90 -8.50 19.91 -5.66
CA ALA A 90 -9.17 20.83 -6.55
C ALA A 90 -10.08 20.08 -7.52
N THR A 91 -10.98 20.81 -8.19
CA THR A 91 -11.85 20.22 -9.21
C THR A 91 -11.05 19.62 -10.37
N ASN A 92 -11.40 18.41 -10.80
CA ASN A 92 -10.85 17.83 -12.03
C ASN A 92 -11.52 18.38 -13.31
N GLY A 93 -12.57 19.20 -13.16
CA GLY A 93 -13.34 19.75 -14.27
C GLY A 93 -12.61 20.82 -15.11
N ASN A 94 -11.47 21.34 -14.63
CA ASN A 94 -10.67 22.32 -15.39
C ASN A 94 -9.16 22.06 -15.27
N THR A 95 -8.41 22.65 -16.19
CA THR A 95 -6.96 22.42 -16.33
C THR A 95 -6.17 22.83 -15.09
N GLU A 96 -6.51 23.96 -14.47
CA GLU A 96 -5.79 24.44 -13.28
C GLU A 96 -6.05 23.56 -12.06
N GLY A 97 -7.28 23.10 -11.87
CA GLY A 97 -7.61 22.16 -10.81
C GLY A 97 -6.91 20.81 -10.98
N ARG A 98 -6.89 20.26 -12.20
CA ARG A 98 -6.12 19.06 -12.52
C ARG A 98 -4.62 19.24 -12.24
N ARG A 99 -4.04 20.39 -12.61
CA ARG A 99 -2.63 20.70 -12.32
C ARG A 99 -2.34 20.69 -10.82
N ARG A 100 -3.25 21.21 -9.99
CA ARG A 100 -3.12 21.16 -8.53
C ARG A 100 -3.22 19.74 -7.98
N ASN A 101 -4.04 18.87 -8.57
CA ASN A 101 -4.21 17.49 -8.14
C ASN A 101 -2.98 16.61 -8.44
N ARG A 102 -2.29 16.85 -9.57
CA ARG A 102 -1.02 16.19 -9.92
C ARG A 102 0.12 16.64 -9.00
N ARG A 103 0.30 15.93 -7.88
CA ARG A 103 1.22 16.36 -6.81
C ARG A 103 1.80 15.20 -6.01
N VAL A 104 2.86 15.49 -5.28
CA VAL A 104 3.29 14.71 -4.12
C VAL A 104 3.26 15.63 -2.90
N ASP A 105 2.55 15.23 -1.85
CA ASP A 105 2.52 15.91 -0.57
C ASP A 105 3.53 15.24 0.39
N PHE A 106 4.15 16.06 1.26
CA PHE A 106 5.13 15.66 2.25
C PHE A 106 4.66 16.07 3.64
N THR A 107 4.68 15.13 4.58
CA THR A 107 4.44 15.38 6.00
C THR A 107 5.69 14.98 6.78
N ILE A 108 6.40 15.97 7.30
CA ILE A 108 7.59 15.75 8.13
C ILE A 108 7.16 15.83 9.60
N PHE A 109 7.57 14.83 10.37
CA PHE A 109 7.26 14.66 11.78
C PHE A 109 8.45 14.02 12.52
N THR A 110 8.47 14.15 13.84
CA THR A 110 9.49 13.55 14.71
C THR A 110 8.91 12.29 15.37
N SER A 111 9.77 11.33 15.76
CA SER A 111 9.33 10.02 16.28
C SER A 111 8.54 10.08 17.60
N ASP A 112 8.62 11.18 18.34
CA ASP A 112 7.79 11.47 19.51
C ASP A 112 6.35 11.87 19.13
N GLN A 113 6.16 12.41 17.93
CA GLN A 113 4.84 12.55 17.33
C GLN A 113 4.51 11.25 16.61
N ASN A 114 3.91 10.29 17.34
CA ASN A 114 3.44 9.04 16.76
C ASN A 114 2.37 9.37 15.71
N PRO A 115 2.68 9.39 14.40
CA PRO A 115 1.72 9.79 13.40
C PRO A 115 0.62 8.74 13.36
N GLU A 116 -0.62 9.17 13.20
CA GLU A 116 -1.64 8.22 12.81
C GLU A 116 -1.20 7.53 11.52
N ILE A 117 -1.19 6.19 11.57
CA ILE A 117 -0.91 5.37 10.40
C ILE A 117 -1.88 5.78 9.30
N PRO A 118 -1.37 6.24 8.15
CA PRO A 118 -2.22 6.76 7.09
C PRO A 118 -3.11 5.65 6.52
N GLU A 119 -4.26 6.04 5.96
CA GLU A 119 -5.02 5.11 5.12
C GLU A 119 -4.15 4.66 3.96
N GLY A 120 -4.12 3.34 3.74
CA GLY A 120 -3.22 2.70 2.81
C GLY A 120 -3.86 2.16 1.57
N SER A 121 -3.03 1.89 0.56
CA SER A 121 -3.51 1.58 -0.79
C SER A 121 -2.74 0.48 -1.50
N LEU A 122 -1.75 -0.17 -0.87
CA LEU A 122 -0.96 -1.21 -1.54
C LEU A 122 -0.58 -2.36 -0.63
N VAL A 123 -0.57 -3.58 -1.16
CA VAL A 123 0.16 -4.72 -0.59
C VAL A 123 1.64 -4.58 -0.95
N ARG A 124 2.51 -4.69 0.05
CA ARG A 124 3.97 -4.56 -0.05
C ARG A 124 4.70 -5.88 0.00
N ASP A 125 4.23 -6.80 0.84
CA ASP A 125 4.86 -8.10 1.06
C ASP A 125 3.89 -9.06 1.76
N VAL A 126 4.19 -10.36 1.66
CA VAL A 126 3.52 -11.41 2.42
C VAL A 126 4.58 -12.34 3.02
N GLU A 127 4.62 -12.39 4.35
CA GLU A 127 5.63 -13.16 5.08
C GLU A 127 5.00 -14.17 6.05
N ALA A 128 5.73 -15.26 6.32
CA ALA A 128 5.41 -16.19 7.40
C ALA A 128 6.19 -15.80 8.66
N PHE A 129 5.48 -15.45 9.74
CA PHE A 129 6.09 -15.20 11.03
C PHE A 129 6.43 -16.52 11.75
N ASN A 130 5.51 -17.49 11.68
CA ASN A 130 5.72 -18.85 12.18
C ASN A 130 4.80 -19.84 11.43
N ASP A 131 4.68 -21.08 11.92
CA ASP A 131 3.92 -22.15 11.27
C ASP A 131 2.40 -21.90 11.20
N SER A 132 1.88 -20.96 11.97
CA SER A 132 0.45 -20.62 12.04
C SER A 132 0.15 -19.16 11.73
N THR A 133 1.14 -18.28 11.69
CA THR A 133 0.94 -16.83 11.60
C THR A 133 1.63 -16.26 10.37
N PHE A 134 0.87 -15.56 9.56
CA PHE A 134 1.28 -14.95 8.30
C PHE A 134 0.87 -13.48 8.31
N THR A 135 1.68 -12.64 7.69
CA THR A 135 1.51 -11.19 7.72
C THR A 135 1.45 -10.66 6.29
N ILE A 136 0.37 -9.96 5.95
CA ILE A 136 0.25 -9.18 4.72
C ILE A 136 0.61 -7.74 5.05
N PHE A 137 1.78 -7.29 4.63
CA PHE A 137 2.23 -5.92 4.85
C PHE A 137 1.58 -4.99 3.83
N CYS A 138 0.98 -3.90 4.31
CA CYS A 138 0.32 -2.90 3.49
C CYS A 138 0.93 -1.51 3.69
N ASN A 139 0.73 -0.60 2.73
CA ASN A 139 1.13 0.81 2.85
C ASN A 139 0.10 1.62 3.63
N GLY A 140 -0.18 1.29 4.89
CA GLY A 140 -1.19 2.00 5.69
C GLY A 140 -2.26 1.09 6.27
N LYS A 141 -3.22 1.70 6.96
CA LYS A 141 -4.43 1.01 7.44
C LYS A 141 -5.32 0.67 6.25
N VAL A 142 -5.73 -0.59 6.14
CA VAL A 142 -6.57 -1.08 5.05
C VAL A 142 -7.76 -1.88 5.60
N PRO A 143 -8.98 -1.68 5.07
CA PRO A 143 -10.08 -2.59 5.34
C PRO A 143 -9.79 -3.96 4.71
N PHE A 144 -10.38 -5.02 5.27
CA PHE A 144 -10.26 -6.35 4.68
C PHE A 144 -11.52 -7.19 4.91
N GLU A 145 -11.76 -8.10 3.97
CA GLU A 145 -12.80 -9.12 4.04
C GLU A 145 -12.16 -10.51 3.91
N LEU A 146 -12.76 -11.51 4.57
CA LEU A 146 -12.26 -12.88 4.55
C LEU A 146 -13.26 -13.80 3.88
N ASP A 147 -12.75 -14.74 3.10
CA ASP A 147 -13.53 -15.80 2.46
C ASP A 147 -12.70 -17.09 2.39
N ASP A 148 -13.35 -18.24 2.29
CA ASP A 148 -12.69 -19.54 2.21
C ASP A 148 -13.31 -20.49 1.18
N TYR A 149 -12.46 -21.36 0.64
CA TYR A 149 -12.83 -22.30 -0.40
C TYR A 149 -12.37 -23.69 0.03
N SER A 150 -13.25 -24.70 -0.07
CA SER A 150 -12.94 -26.06 0.37
C SER A 150 -12.25 -26.91 -0.71
N ASN A 151 -12.35 -26.55 -1.99
CA ASN A 151 -11.82 -27.34 -3.10
C ASN A 151 -11.19 -26.47 -4.23
N PRO A 152 -9.85 -26.41 -4.35
CA PRO A 152 -8.88 -26.78 -3.32
C PRO A 152 -8.97 -25.87 -2.08
N PRO A 153 -8.53 -26.35 -0.89
CA PRO A 153 -8.54 -25.60 0.37
C PRO A 153 -7.77 -24.28 0.28
N ARG A 154 -8.47 -23.15 0.43
CA ARG A 154 -7.89 -21.80 0.33
C ARG A 154 -8.57 -20.84 1.29
N ILE A 155 -7.84 -19.84 1.73
CA ILE A 155 -8.39 -18.63 2.38
C ILE A 155 -8.04 -17.44 1.49
N SER A 156 -8.99 -16.56 1.22
CA SER A 156 -8.72 -15.26 0.62
C SER A 156 -8.91 -14.14 1.63
N VAL A 157 -8.00 -13.17 1.55
CA VAL A 157 -8.09 -11.86 2.19
C VAL A 157 -8.29 -10.85 1.07
N ASP A 158 -9.47 -10.26 0.99
CA ASP A 158 -9.78 -9.20 0.04
C ASP A 158 -9.52 -7.86 0.69
N LEU A 159 -8.84 -6.98 -0.03
CA LEU A 159 -8.40 -5.67 0.42
C LEU A 159 -9.01 -4.60 -0.50
N PRO A 160 -10.23 -4.13 -0.22
CA PRO A 160 -10.91 -3.11 -1.02
C PRO A 160 -10.12 -1.79 -1.04
N GLY A 161 -10.03 -1.15 -2.21
CA GLY A 161 -9.27 0.09 -2.39
C GLY A 161 -7.75 -0.08 -2.32
N VAL A 162 -7.27 -1.31 -2.11
CA VAL A 162 -5.85 -1.65 -2.14
C VAL A 162 -5.50 -2.11 -3.54
N TYR A 163 -4.56 -1.42 -4.17
CA TYR A 163 -4.02 -1.75 -5.47
C TYR A 163 -2.88 -2.76 -5.33
N TYR A 164 -2.69 -3.52 -6.40
CA TYR A 164 -1.51 -4.37 -6.55
C TYR A 164 -0.85 -4.02 -7.88
N LEU A 165 0.23 -3.24 -7.79
CA LEU A 165 1.02 -2.85 -8.95
C LEU A 165 2.08 -3.91 -9.23
N ARG A 166 1.78 -4.80 -10.19
CA ARG A 166 2.68 -5.85 -10.68
C ARG A 166 4.08 -5.35 -11.04
N GLU A 167 4.21 -4.10 -11.47
CA GLU A 167 5.48 -3.47 -11.83
C GLU A 167 6.41 -3.24 -10.61
N THR A 168 5.87 -3.31 -9.39
CA THR A 168 6.61 -2.92 -8.16
C THR A 168 6.81 -4.05 -7.17
N MET A 169 6.11 -5.17 -7.36
CA MET A 169 6.37 -6.41 -6.65
C MET A 169 6.99 -7.39 -7.63
N SER A 170 8.23 -7.83 -7.36
CA SER A 170 8.97 -8.76 -8.22
C SER A 170 8.35 -10.17 -8.29
N LYS A 171 7.28 -10.43 -7.51
CA LYS A 171 6.61 -11.73 -7.37
C LYS A 171 5.13 -11.53 -7.03
N ASP A 172 4.23 -12.21 -7.74
CA ASP A 172 2.80 -12.35 -7.41
C ASP A 172 2.49 -13.64 -6.64
N THR A 173 3.53 -14.41 -6.35
CA THR A 173 3.47 -15.66 -5.60
C THR A 173 4.59 -15.71 -4.56
N PHE A 174 4.23 -16.00 -3.31
CA PHE A 174 5.12 -16.10 -2.17
C PHE A 174 5.14 -17.56 -1.71
N GLU A 175 6.23 -18.27 -1.98
CA GLU A 175 6.42 -19.68 -1.63
C GLU A 175 6.75 -19.82 -0.13
N LEU A 176 5.72 -19.71 0.72
CA LEU A 176 5.84 -19.67 2.18
C LEU A 176 6.27 -21.01 2.79
N ASN A 177 5.73 -22.12 2.27
CA ASN A 177 6.01 -23.51 2.66
C ASN A 177 6.14 -23.73 4.18
N ARG A 178 5.21 -23.14 4.95
CA ARG A 178 5.26 -23.11 6.42
C ARG A 178 3.95 -23.62 7.02
N GLY A 179 4.06 -24.57 7.95
CA GLY A 179 2.89 -25.19 8.58
C GLY A 179 1.89 -25.76 7.58
N LEU A 180 0.64 -25.28 7.65
CA LEU A 180 -0.46 -25.68 6.76
C LEU A 180 -0.55 -24.89 5.45
N VAL A 181 0.32 -23.89 5.23
CA VAL A 181 0.32 -23.03 4.04
C VAL A 181 1.44 -23.44 3.09
N ASN A 182 1.10 -23.62 1.82
CA ASN A 182 2.08 -23.86 0.77
C ASN A 182 2.62 -22.53 0.23
N ARG A 183 1.72 -21.63 -0.18
CA ARG A 183 2.07 -20.33 -0.76
C ARG A 183 0.95 -19.31 -0.57
N ALA A 184 1.29 -18.04 -0.72
CA ALA A 184 0.33 -16.96 -0.92
C ALA A 184 0.41 -16.43 -2.35
N ARG A 185 -0.73 -16.07 -2.93
CA ARG A 185 -0.85 -15.48 -4.26
C ARG A 185 -1.56 -14.14 -4.16
N VAL A 186 -1.05 -13.13 -4.85
CA VAL A 186 -1.59 -11.77 -4.80
C VAL A 186 -2.04 -11.35 -6.19
N ALA A 187 -3.28 -10.88 -6.32
CA ALA A 187 -3.82 -10.41 -7.59
C ALA A 187 -4.68 -9.16 -7.38
N TYR A 188 -4.58 -8.21 -8.31
CA TYR A 188 -5.51 -7.08 -8.41
C TYR A 188 -6.73 -7.48 -9.25
N HIS A 189 -7.90 -7.03 -8.82
CA HIS A 189 -9.18 -7.25 -9.48
C HIS A 189 -9.74 -5.91 -9.98
N GLU A 190 -10.36 -5.92 -11.17
CA GLU A 190 -10.86 -4.71 -11.84
C GLU A 190 -11.95 -3.99 -11.04
N GLU A 191 -12.61 -4.71 -10.14
CA GLU A 191 -13.59 -4.20 -9.18
C GLU A 191 -12.97 -3.34 -8.05
N GLY A 192 -11.65 -3.12 -8.08
CA GLY A 192 -10.99 -2.16 -7.19
C GLY A 192 -10.47 -2.75 -5.88
N TYR A 193 -10.13 -4.03 -5.87
CA TYR A 193 -9.57 -4.69 -4.68
C TYR A 193 -8.37 -5.57 -5.01
N THR A 194 -7.51 -5.77 -4.02
CA THR A 194 -6.43 -6.77 -4.09
C THR A 194 -6.83 -7.99 -3.27
N ARG A 195 -6.71 -9.18 -3.87
CA ARG A 195 -6.95 -10.45 -3.19
C ARG A 195 -5.63 -11.13 -2.88
N VAL A 196 -5.43 -11.50 -1.61
CA VAL A 196 -4.34 -12.38 -1.17
C VAL A 196 -4.92 -13.75 -0.86
N VAL A 197 -4.54 -14.76 -1.64
CA VAL A 197 -5.00 -16.16 -1.49
C VAL A 197 -3.91 -17.01 -0.86
N PHE A 198 -4.18 -17.59 0.32
CA PHE A 198 -3.34 -18.60 0.93
C PHE A 198 -3.80 -19.99 0.48
N ASP A 199 -2.92 -20.72 -0.22
CA ASP A 199 -3.16 -22.11 -0.61
C ASP A 199 -2.83 -23.04 0.56
N LEU A 200 -3.83 -23.77 1.06
CA LEU A 200 -3.72 -24.62 2.23
C LEU A 200 -3.55 -26.10 1.88
N LYS A 201 -2.88 -26.84 2.76
CA LYS A 201 -2.75 -28.31 2.66
C LYS A 201 -4.05 -29.05 2.95
N ARG A 202 -4.94 -28.46 3.77
CA ARG A 202 -6.24 -29.01 4.15
C ARG A 202 -7.16 -27.88 4.65
N PRO A 203 -8.50 -28.07 4.64
CA PRO A 203 -9.41 -27.13 5.27
C PRO A 203 -9.10 -27.00 6.77
N THR A 204 -9.10 -25.76 7.28
CA THR A 204 -8.81 -25.49 8.69
C THR A 204 -9.43 -24.16 9.12
N LYS A 205 -9.59 -23.96 10.43
CA LYS A 205 -10.07 -22.70 10.98
C LYS A 205 -9.00 -21.60 10.87
N TYR A 206 -9.44 -20.37 10.70
CA TYR A 206 -8.58 -19.21 10.59
C TYR A 206 -9.22 -17.97 11.20
N SER A 207 -8.40 -16.95 11.42
CA SER A 207 -8.81 -15.61 11.80
C SER A 207 -7.83 -14.61 11.20
N ALA A 208 -8.28 -13.38 10.94
CA ALA A 208 -7.36 -12.30 10.62
C ALA A 208 -7.71 -11.04 11.44
N ARG A 209 -6.70 -10.21 11.67
CA ARG A 209 -6.85 -8.92 12.35
C ARG A 209 -5.88 -7.90 11.77
N LEU A 210 -6.29 -6.64 11.75
CA LEU A 210 -5.40 -5.53 11.43
C LEU A 210 -4.49 -5.25 12.64
N VAL A 211 -3.19 -5.16 12.40
CA VAL A 211 -2.17 -4.75 13.36
C VAL A 211 -1.33 -3.69 12.67
N ASP A 212 -1.45 -2.45 13.13
CA ASP A 212 -0.78 -1.30 12.52
C ASP A 212 -1.07 -1.17 11.01
N ASP A 213 -0.10 -1.51 10.17
CA ASP A 213 -0.13 -1.44 8.72
C ASP A 213 -0.19 -2.82 8.05
N ALA A 214 -0.50 -3.87 8.81
CA ALA A 214 -0.49 -5.24 8.34
C ALA A 214 -1.75 -6.02 8.72
N VAL A 215 -2.20 -6.89 7.82
CA VAL A 215 -3.22 -7.88 8.11
C VAL A 215 -2.53 -9.16 8.57
N VAL A 216 -2.70 -9.50 9.85
CA VAL A 216 -2.14 -10.71 10.45
C VAL A 216 -3.17 -11.82 10.35
N VAL A 217 -2.84 -12.85 9.58
CA VAL A 217 -3.65 -14.05 9.38
C VAL A 217 -3.10 -15.17 10.27
N THR A 218 -3.97 -15.74 11.09
CA THR A 218 -3.66 -16.89 11.94
C THR A 218 -4.46 -18.09 11.50
N ILE A 219 -3.78 -19.20 11.30
CA ILE A 219 -4.31 -20.47 10.82
C ILE A 219 -4.21 -21.48 11.95
N SER A 220 -5.35 -22.02 12.37
CA SER A 220 -5.39 -23.01 13.45
C SER A 220 -4.67 -24.28 13.02
N THR A 221 -3.76 -24.75 13.86
CA THR A 221 -3.09 -26.04 13.69
C THR A 221 -3.90 -27.19 14.30
N SER A 222 -4.85 -26.87 15.19
CA SER A 222 -5.79 -27.78 15.82
C SER A 222 -7.21 -27.62 15.25
N GLY A 223 -7.75 -28.70 14.66
CA GLY A 223 -9.19 -28.86 14.42
C GLY A 223 -9.67 -29.03 12.98
N VAL A 224 -10.46 -30.09 12.79
CA VAL A 224 -11.33 -30.44 11.65
C VAL A 224 -12.29 -29.27 11.31
N PRO A 225 -12.63 -29.03 10.03
CA PRO A 225 -13.50 -27.92 9.61
C PRO A 225 -14.91 -27.98 10.24
N PRO A 226 -15.57 -26.84 10.49
CA PRO A 226 -16.98 -26.82 10.87
C PRO A 226 -17.84 -27.28 9.68
N GLN A 227 -18.88 -28.08 9.97
CA GLN A 227 -19.94 -28.37 9.01
C GLN A 227 -20.63 -27.06 8.64
N SER A 228 -20.81 -26.85 7.35
CA SER A 228 -21.48 -25.70 6.74
C SER A 228 -22.85 -25.43 7.37
N GLU A 229 -23.00 -24.31 8.08
CA GLU A 229 -24.32 -23.69 8.26
C GLU A 229 -24.53 -22.67 7.15
N MET A 230 -25.28 -23.09 6.13
CA MET A 230 -25.88 -22.23 5.14
C MET A 230 -26.76 -21.18 5.83
N THR A 231 -26.26 -19.95 5.97
CA THR A 231 -27.18 -18.82 6.16
C THR A 231 -27.54 -18.30 4.79
N ARG A 232 -28.62 -18.87 4.22
CA ARG A 232 -29.34 -18.20 3.12
C ARG A 232 -29.84 -16.86 3.66
N LYS A 233 -29.38 -15.76 3.07
CA LYS A 233 -30.07 -14.48 3.18
C LYS A 233 -31.49 -14.68 2.65
N GLN A 234 -32.49 -14.42 3.50
CA GLN A 234 -33.82 -14.01 3.07
C GLN A 234 -33.78 -12.52 2.75
#